data_AF-A0A382NH67-F1
#
_entry.id   AF-A0A382NH67-F1
#
_cell.length_a   1.000
_cell.length_b   1.000
_cell.length_c   1.000
_cell.angle_alpha   90.00
_cell.angle_beta   90.00
_cell.angle_gamma   90.00
#
_symmetry.space_group_name_H-M   'P 1'
#
loop_
_entity.id
_entity.type
_entity.pdbx_description
1 polymer ?
#
loop_
_entity_poly.entity_id
_entity_poly.type
_entity_poly.pdbx_seq_one_letter_code
_entity_poly.pdbx_strand_id
1 'polypeptide(L)'
;MPPSQQEAPQRQQSEVELIIGESIGTQPRFAVPDFIALTDDPETMELAQMLAEVLWNDLDFEREFYMIPRDTYNTIPSARSMLDVPFDRWREIGADGVAIGTVQRTNEMVQVQVRLFNVRGQESVFSRQYTGSARNPRLYAHTIADEIHQNQRGLRGVARTKLTFVSDRNGERLVGPVDNRTNKEVYISDYDGRNPQRVTVNRSLNITPSWSA
;
A
#
# COMPACT_ATOMS: atom_id res chain seq x y z
N MET A 1 -1.22 -4.56 -59.66
CA MET A 1 -1.22 -3.86 -58.36
C MET A 1 -2.49 -4.25 -57.63
N PRO A 2 -2.43 -4.85 -56.44
CA PRO A 2 -3.63 -5.12 -55.66
C PRO A 2 -4.13 -3.83 -54.98
N PRO A 3 -5.43 -3.68 -54.71
CA PRO A 3 -6.00 -2.48 -54.11
C PRO A 3 -5.74 -2.41 -52.61
N SER A 4 -5.41 -1.20 -52.15
CA SER A 4 -5.15 -0.84 -50.75
C SER A 4 -6.39 -1.03 -49.88
N GLN A 5 -6.28 -1.82 -48.81
CA GLN A 5 -7.30 -1.92 -47.77
C GLN A 5 -7.24 -0.67 -46.89
N GLN A 6 -8.37 0.03 -46.75
CA GLN A 6 -8.55 1.09 -45.75
C GLN A 6 -8.72 0.44 -44.37
N GLU A 7 -7.79 0.71 -43.46
CA GLU A 7 -7.93 0.37 -42.05
C GLU A 7 -9.05 1.22 -41.42
N ALA A 8 -9.99 0.56 -40.76
CA ALA A 8 -11.05 1.21 -39.99
C ALA A 8 -10.45 1.92 -38.76
N PRO A 9 -10.94 3.10 -38.38
CA PRO A 9 -10.43 3.81 -37.22
C PRO A 9 -10.71 2.99 -35.95
N GLN A 10 -9.65 2.62 -35.24
CA GLN A 10 -9.73 2.01 -33.91
C GLN A 10 -10.46 2.99 -32.97
N ARG A 11 -11.63 2.58 -32.48
CA ARG A 11 -12.31 3.28 -31.39
C ARG A 11 -11.42 3.21 -30.16
N GLN A 12 -10.83 4.35 -29.80
CA GLN A 12 -10.17 4.54 -28.52
C GLN A 12 -11.22 4.27 -27.43
N GLN A 13 -11.09 3.14 -26.73
CA GLN A 13 -11.87 2.89 -25.51
C GLN A 13 -11.38 3.91 -24.49
N SER A 14 -12.14 4.97 -24.27
CA SER A 14 -11.97 5.82 -23.11
C SER A 14 -12.25 4.93 -21.90
N GLU A 15 -11.20 4.43 -21.25
CA GLU A 15 -11.33 3.83 -19.92
C GLU A 15 -11.84 4.95 -19.02
N VAL A 16 -13.13 4.93 -18.70
CA VAL A 16 -13.74 5.92 -17.83
C VAL A 16 -13.24 5.62 -16.42
N GLU A 17 -12.17 6.31 -16.02
CA GLU A 17 -11.58 6.17 -14.69
C GLU A 17 -12.37 7.05 -13.71
N LEU A 18 -13.00 6.41 -12.72
CA LEU A 18 -13.77 7.08 -11.69
C LEU A 18 -12.83 7.54 -10.56
N ILE A 19 -12.71 8.86 -10.42
CA ILE A 19 -11.98 9.49 -9.31
C ILE A 19 -12.97 9.85 -8.20
N ILE A 20 -12.64 9.48 -6.96
CA ILE A 20 -13.43 9.81 -5.79
C ILE A 20 -13.04 11.22 -5.28
N GLY A 21 -14.02 12.13 -5.23
CA GLY A 21 -13.88 13.50 -4.73
C GLY A 21 -14.50 14.52 -5.69
N GLU A 22 -15.66 15.06 -5.33
CA GLU A 22 -16.42 15.98 -6.21
C GLU A 22 -16.12 17.48 -5.97
N SER A 23 -15.43 17.83 -4.87
CA SER A 23 -15.16 19.22 -4.49
C SER A 23 -13.69 19.55 -4.63
N ILE A 24 -13.37 20.52 -5.49
CA ILE A 24 -12.04 21.12 -5.58
C ILE A 24 -11.65 21.63 -4.19
N GLY A 25 -10.55 21.11 -3.63
CA GLY A 25 -9.98 21.57 -2.35
C GLY A 25 -10.32 20.75 -1.10
N THR A 26 -11.16 19.71 -1.17
CA THR A 26 -11.43 18.82 -0.02
C THR A 26 -10.84 17.44 -0.29
N GLN A 27 -10.03 16.92 0.64
CA GLN A 27 -9.53 15.56 0.56
C GLN A 27 -10.71 14.57 0.69
N PRO A 28 -10.89 13.64 -0.25
CA PRO A 28 -11.86 12.58 -0.13
C PRO A 28 -11.50 11.72 1.08
N ARG A 29 -12.52 11.30 1.80
CA ARG A 29 -12.41 10.60 3.07
C ARG A 29 -12.40 9.11 2.82
N PHE A 30 -11.25 8.47 3.03
CA PHE A 30 -11.07 7.04 2.78
C PHE A 30 -11.02 6.25 4.08
N ALA A 31 -11.48 5.00 4.02
CA ALA A 31 -11.35 4.03 5.09
C ALA A 31 -10.76 2.71 4.58
N VAL A 32 -9.97 2.07 5.43
CA VAL A 32 -9.41 0.73 5.18
C VAL A 32 -9.76 -0.13 6.41
N PRO A 33 -10.92 -0.80 6.41
CA PRO A 33 -11.22 -1.79 7.44
C PRO A 33 -10.26 -2.98 7.34
N ASP A 34 -10.33 -3.87 8.33
CA ASP A 34 -9.55 -5.11 8.28
C ASP A 34 -9.92 -5.95 7.06
N PHE A 35 -8.90 -6.56 6.46
CA PHE A 35 -9.10 -7.43 5.31
C PHE A 35 -9.74 -8.74 5.73
N ILE A 36 -10.51 -9.32 4.81
CA ILE A 36 -11.23 -10.58 5.01
C ILE A 36 -10.25 -11.73 4.80
N ALA A 37 -9.95 -12.48 5.87
CA ALA A 37 -9.26 -13.76 5.74
C ALA A 37 -10.22 -14.79 5.13
N LEU A 38 -9.84 -15.44 4.02
CA LEU A 38 -10.66 -16.45 3.35
C LEU A 38 -10.56 -17.84 4.02
N THR A 39 -9.68 -17.97 4.99
CA THR A 39 -9.43 -19.18 5.77
C THR A 39 -9.33 -18.80 7.26
N ASP A 40 -9.86 -19.66 8.13
CA ASP A 40 -9.90 -19.42 9.59
C ASP A 40 -8.56 -19.75 10.30
N ASP A 41 -7.45 -19.80 9.57
CA ASP A 41 -6.14 -20.04 10.16
C ASP A 41 -5.54 -18.74 10.76
N PRO A 42 -4.90 -18.82 11.95
CA PRO A 42 -4.34 -17.64 12.61
C PRO A 42 -3.35 -16.87 11.74
N GLU A 43 -2.56 -17.57 10.92
CA GLU A 43 -1.54 -16.96 10.06
C GLU A 43 -2.16 -16.07 8.96
N THR A 44 -3.26 -16.49 8.35
CA THR A 44 -3.98 -15.70 7.34
C THR A 44 -4.72 -14.53 7.98
N MET A 45 -5.26 -14.70 9.19
CA MET A 45 -5.89 -13.61 9.94
C MET A 45 -4.90 -12.51 10.31
N GLU A 46 -3.73 -12.87 10.86
CA GLU A 46 -2.65 -11.92 11.18
C GLU A 46 -2.14 -11.21 9.92
N LEU A 47 -2.01 -11.94 8.82
CA LEU A 47 -1.61 -11.40 7.52
C LEU A 47 -2.62 -10.38 6.99
N ALA A 48 -3.91 -10.69 7.09
CA ALA A 48 -4.99 -9.80 6.66
C ALA A 48 -5.03 -8.51 7.48
N GLN A 49 -4.90 -8.61 8.79
CA GLN A 49 -4.84 -7.45 9.68
C GLN A 49 -3.62 -6.57 9.37
N MET A 50 -2.44 -7.18 9.20
CA MET A 50 -1.21 -6.45 8.88
C MET A 50 -1.31 -5.74 7.53
N LEU A 51 -1.84 -6.40 6.49
CA LEU A 51 -2.00 -5.78 5.16
C LEU A 51 -2.93 -4.55 5.22
N ALA A 52 -4.04 -4.65 5.93
CA ALA A 52 -4.98 -3.56 6.09
C ALA A 52 -4.39 -2.39 6.91
N GLU A 53 -3.60 -2.67 7.94
CA GLU A 53 -2.90 -1.66 8.74
C GLU A 53 -1.84 -0.93 7.91
N VAL A 54 -1.02 -1.68 7.15
CA VAL A 54 0.02 -1.09 6.29
C VAL A 54 -0.60 -0.24 5.20
N LEU A 55 -1.64 -0.73 4.52
CA LEU A 55 -2.33 0.04 3.50
C LEU A 55 -2.93 1.34 4.07
N TRP A 56 -3.52 1.29 5.27
CA TRP A 56 -4.04 2.49 5.92
C TRP A 56 -2.92 3.51 6.19
N ASN A 57 -1.79 3.05 6.75
CA ASN A 57 -0.65 3.91 7.07
C ASN A 57 -0.01 4.52 5.82
N ASP A 58 0.10 3.74 4.73
CA ASP A 58 0.68 4.19 3.46
C ASP A 58 -0.17 5.31 2.84
N LEU A 59 -1.49 5.14 2.78
CA LEU A 59 -2.40 6.15 2.25
C LEU A 59 -2.45 7.41 3.13
N ASP A 60 -2.34 7.28 4.46
CA ASP A 60 -2.26 8.43 5.38
C ASP A 60 -0.95 9.20 5.22
N PHE A 61 0.17 8.49 5.00
CA PHE A 61 1.48 9.10 4.86
C PHE A 61 1.55 10.09 3.69
N GLU A 62 0.88 9.80 2.58
CA GLU A 62 0.89 10.63 1.38
C GLU A 62 0.07 11.91 1.50
N ARG A 63 -0.86 12.00 2.48
CA ARG A 63 -1.68 13.19 2.76
C ARG A 63 -2.54 13.67 1.58
N GLU A 64 -2.80 12.83 0.59
CA GLU A 64 -3.72 13.13 -0.52
C GLU A 64 -5.17 12.73 -0.21
N PHE A 65 -5.36 11.90 0.80
CA PHE A 65 -6.64 11.41 1.28
C PHE A 65 -6.78 11.78 2.76
N TYR A 66 -8.01 12.05 3.20
CA TYR A 66 -8.28 12.10 4.63
C TYR A 66 -8.60 10.67 5.08
N MET A 67 -7.67 10.05 5.82
CA MET A 67 -7.90 8.71 6.34
C MET A 67 -8.78 8.78 7.58
N ILE A 68 -9.95 8.14 7.51
CA ILE A 68 -10.82 8.01 8.68
C ILE A 68 -10.07 7.17 9.73
N PRO A 69 -9.94 7.63 10.98
CA PRO A 69 -9.28 6.87 12.03
C PRO A 69 -9.93 5.50 12.26
N ARG A 70 -9.10 4.46 12.43
CA ARG A 70 -9.54 3.06 12.57
C ARG A 70 -10.53 2.84 13.72
N ASP A 71 -10.35 3.55 14.82
CA ASP A 71 -11.24 3.51 15.98
C ASP A 71 -12.65 4.07 15.72
N THR A 72 -12.80 4.96 14.73
CA THR A 72 -14.07 5.60 14.38
C THR A 72 -15.07 4.61 13.78
N TYR A 73 -14.60 3.53 13.14
CA TYR A 73 -15.46 2.56 12.45
C TYR A 73 -15.44 1.15 13.07
N ASN A 74 -15.00 1.00 14.33
CA ASN A 74 -15.05 -0.26 15.06
C ASN A 74 -16.48 -0.83 15.22
N THR A 75 -17.50 0.02 15.14
CA THR A 75 -18.92 -0.37 15.23
C THR A 75 -19.53 -0.74 13.87
N ILE A 76 -18.82 -0.51 12.77
CA ILE A 76 -19.29 -0.93 11.44
C ILE A 76 -19.11 -2.45 11.34
N PRO A 77 -20.16 -3.21 11.00
CA PRO A 77 -20.01 -4.65 10.81
C PRO A 77 -18.96 -4.96 9.74
N SER A 78 -18.05 -5.88 10.04
CA SER A 78 -17.07 -6.34 9.05
C SER A 78 -17.78 -6.94 7.84
N ALA A 79 -17.35 -6.56 6.64
CA ALA A 79 -17.84 -7.16 5.41
C ALA A 79 -17.48 -8.65 5.38
N ARG A 80 -18.44 -9.52 5.06
CA ARG A 80 -18.20 -10.97 4.94
C ARG A 80 -17.66 -11.36 3.56
N SER A 81 -17.90 -10.50 2.58
CA SER A 81 -17.39 -10.65 1.21
C SER A 81 -17.33 -9.29 0.54
N MET A 82 -16.66 -9.21 -0.62
CA MET A 82 -16.66 -8.00 -1.44
C MET A 82 -18.03 -7.66 -2.06
N LEU A 83 -19.05 -8.53 -1.91
CA LEU A 83 -20.41 -8.30 -2.39
C LEU A 83 -21.34 -7.79 -1.28
N ASP A 84 -20.92 -7.88 -0.02
CA ASP A 84 -21.73 -7.56 1.17
C ASP A 84 -21.05 -6.44 1.97
N VAL A 85 -20.80 -5.32 1.30
CA VAL A 85 -20.18 -4.13 1.90
C VAL A 85 -21.29 -3.26 2.50
N PRO A 86 -21.24 -2.88 3.79
CA PRO A 86 -22.27 -2.09 4.45
C PRO A 86 -22.15 -0.60 4.07
N PHE A 87 -22.43 -0.25 2.81
CA PHE A 87 -22.25 1.09 2.25
C PHE A 87 -23.00 2.18 3.05
N ASP A 88 -24.17 1.88 3.57
CA ASP A 88 -24.94 2.85 4.35
C ASP A 88 -24.22 3.25 5.65
N ARG A 89 -23.52 2.30 6.30
CA ARG A 89 -22.71 2.59 7.50
C ARG A 89 -21.48 3.42 7.20
N TRP A 90 -20.82 3.16 6.08
CA TRP A 90 -19.70 3.98 5.60
C TRP A 90 -20.16 5.40 5.24
N ARG A 91 -21.35 5.53 4.66
CA ARG A 91 -21.95 6.83 4.34
C ARG A 91 -22.30 7.63 5.60
N GLU A 92 -22.81 6.97 6.66
CA GLU A 92 -23.13 7.61 7.94
C GLU A 92 -21.93 8.31 8.59
N ILE A 93 -20.72 7.75 8.44
CA ILE A 93 -19.48 8.35 8.96
C ILE A 93 -18.79 9.30 7.98
N GLY A 94 -19.41 9.52 6.81
CA GLY A 94 -18.92 10.42 5.77
C GLY A 94 -17.73 9.87 4.99
N ALA A 95 -17.61 8.55 4.81
CA ALA A 95 -16.63 7.98 3.91
C ALA A 95 -17.04 8.21 2.44
N ASP A 96 -16.11 8.71 1.63
CA ASP A 96 -16.26 8.80 0.18
C ASP A 96 -15.78 7.51 -0.50
N GLY A 97 -14.74 6.87 0.06
CA GLY A 97 -14.15 5.63 -0.43
C GLY A 97 -13.87 4.62 0.68
N VAL A 98 -14.05 3.32 0.39
CA VAL A 98 -13.66 2.23 1.30
C VAL A 98 -12.88 1.15 0.56
N ALA A 99 -11.68 0.83 1.05
CA ALA A 99 -10.84 -0.22 0.49
C ALA A 99 -11.08 -1.55 1.23
N ILE A 100 -11.70 -2.51 0.55
CA ILE A 100 -11.95 -3.85 1.06
C ILE A 100 -10.97 -4.81 0.42
N GLY A 101 -10.29 -5.63 1.24
CA GLY A 101 -9.40 -6.67 0.77
C GLY A 101 -9.85 -8.07 1.19
N THR A 102 -9.50 -9.07 0.40
CA THR A 102 -9.52 -10.48 0.81
C THR A 102 -8.11 -11.04 0.74
N VAL A 103 -7.79 -11.94 1.67
CA VAL A 103 -6.46 -12.55 1.79
C VAL A 103 -6.63 -14.05 1.94
N GLN A 104 -5.85 -14.78 1.15
CA GLN A 104 -5.72 -16.22 1.27
C GLN A 104 -4.24 -16.57 1.27
N ARG A 105 -3.82 -17.42 2.21
CA ARG A 105 -2.48 -17.97 2.24
C ARG A 105 -2.51 -19.47 1.99
N THR A 106 -1.63 -19.92 1.12
CA THR A 106 -1.42 -21.33 0.80
C THR A 106 0.07 -21.63 0.88
N ASN A 107 0.51 -22.24 1.98
CA ASN A 107 1.92 -22.52 2.26
C ASN A 107 2.80 -21.25 2.16
N GLU A 108 3.68 -21.20 1.16
CA GLU A 108 4.61 -20.09 0.89
C GLU A 108 4.01 -19.01 -0.03
N MET A 109 2.78 -19.21 -0.51
CA MET A 109 2.10 -18.30 -1.43
C MET A 109 0.98 -17.54 -0.72
N VAL A 110 0.81 -16.27 -1.07
CA VAL A 110 -0.31 -15.43 -0.67
C VAL A 110 -1.02 -14.89 -1.91
N GLN A 111 -2.33 -14.82 -1.82
CA GLN A 111 -3.20 -14.12 -2.74
C GLN A 111 -3.89 -13.00 -1.99
N VAL A 112 -3.76 -11.77 -2.49
CA VAL A 112 -4.41 -10.58 -1.95
C VAL A 112 -5.26 -9.98 -3.04
N GLN A 113 -6.57 -9.90 -2.85
CA GLN A 113 -7.45 -9.14 -3.72
C GLN A 113 -7.87 -7.88 -2.99
N VAL A 114 -7.93 -6.75 -3.69
CA VAL A 114 -8.39 -5.48 -3.13
C VAL A 114 -9.35 -4.79 -4.08
N ARG A 115 -10.34 -4.13 -3.50
CA ARG A 115 -11.26 -3.22 -4.21
C ARG A 115 -11.40 -1.92 -3.44
N LEU A 116 -11.27 -0.79 -4.12
CA LEU A 116 -11.69 0.50 -3.61
C LEU A 116 -13.10 0.77 -4.14
N PHE A 117 -14.05 0.94 -3.23
CA PHE A 117 -15.42 1.27 -3.58
C PHE A 117 -15.68 2.75 -3.38
N ASN A 118 -16.38 3.38 -4.34
CA ASN A 118 -17.07 4.64 -4.14
C ASN A 118 -18.34 4.39 -3.32
N VAL A 119 -18.43 4.99 -2.14
CA VAL A 119 -19.54 4.74 -1.18
C VAL A 119 -20.86 5.34 -1.66
N ARG A 120 -20.82 6.42 -2.44
CA ARG A 120 -22.00 7.09 -2.99
C ARG A 120 -22.59 6.30 -4.16
N GLY A 121 -21.75 5.92 -5.11
CA GLY A 121 -22.13 5.15 -6.30
C GLY A 121 -22.29 3.64 -6.06
N GLN A 122 -21.79 3.15 -4.92
CA GLN A 122 -21.74 1.72 -4.58
C GLN A 122 -21.03 0.86 -5.65
N GLU A 123 -20.03 1.45 -6.30
CA GLU A 123 -19.29 0.83 -7.39
C GLU A 123 -17.80 0.75 -7.08
N SER A 124 -17.14 -0.26 -7.66
CA SER A 124 -15.70 -0.45 -7.52
C SER A 124 -14.99 0.49 -8.50
N VAL A 125 -14.22 1.45 -7.99
CA VAL A 125 -13.43 2.36 -8.83
C VAL A 125 -12.02 1.84 -9.09
N PHE A 126 -11.55 0.91 -8.25
CA PHE A 126 -10.29 0.20 -8.41
C PHE A 126 -10.44 -1.25 -7.96
N SER A 127 -9.85 -2.19 -8.69
CA SER A 127 -9.84 -3.61 -8.35
C SER A 127 -8.55 -4.27 -8.86
N ARG A 128 -7.83 -4.94 -7.96
CA ARG A 128 -6.61 -5.66 -8.28
C ARG A 128 -6.49 -6.95 -7.49
N GLN A 129 -5.71 -7.87 -8.03
CA GLN A 129 -5.35 -9.11 -7.38
C GLN A 129 -3.84 -9.33 -7.54
N TYR A 130 -3.20 -9.65 -6.43
CA TYR A 130 -1.78 -9.93 -6.35
C TYR A 130 -1.60 -11.36 -5.85
N THR A 131 -0.67 -12.08 -6.46
CA THR A 131 -0.29 -13.43 -6.06
C THR A 131 1.23 -13.51 -6.01
N GLY A 132 1.79 -14.10 -4.95
CA GLY A 132 3.22 -14.32 -4.86
C GLY A 132 3.67 -14.85 -3.51
N SER A 133 4.94 -14.63 -3.17
CA SER A 133 5.54 -15.16 -1.95
C SER A 133 5.05 -14.47 -0.67
N ALA A 134 4.72 -15.27 0.34
CA ALA A 134 4.41 -14.82 1.69
C ALA A 134 5.64 -14.31 2.47
N ARG A 135 6.85 -14.32 1.89
CA ARG A 135 8.10 -13.87 2.57
C ARG A 135 8.18 -12.36 2.78
N ASN A 136 7.57 -11.57 1.89
CA ASN A 136 7.53 -10.12 2.03
C ASN A 136 6.11 -9.60 1.78
N PRO A 137 5.18 -9.81 2.73
CA PRO A 137 3.78 -9.51 2.49
C PRO A 137 3.50 -8.00 2.52
N ARG A 138 4.33 -7.19 3.19
CA ARG A 138 4.19 -5.72 3.21
C ARG A 138 4.26 -5.11 1.82
N LEU A 139 5.03 -5.72 0.92
CA LEU A 139 5.15 -5.28 -0.47
C LEU A 139 3.78 -5.22 -1.18
N TYR A 140 2.85 -6.10 -0.84
CA TYR A 140 1.50 -6.05 -1.42
C TYR A 140 0.76 -4.80 -0.99
N ALA A 141 0.74 -4.47 0.30
CA ALA A 141 0.09 -3.26 0.80
C ALA A 141 0.72 -1.99 0.19
N HIS A 142 2.05 -1.92 0.15
CA HIS A 142 2.75 -0.80 -0.49
C HIS A 142 2.44 -0.67 -2.00
N THR A 143 2.34 -1.80 -2.70
CA THR A 143 1.95 -1.79 -4.12
C THR A 143 0.52 -1.32 -4.31
N ILE A 144 -0.40 -1.77 -3.44
CA ILE A 144 -1.79 -1.35 -3.46
C ILE A 144 -1.91 0.16 -3.21
N ALA A 145 -1.18 0.68 -2.22
CA ALA A 145 -1.17 2.11 -1.90
C ALA A 145 -0.70 2.95 -3.11
N ASP A 146 0.44 2.60 -3.70
CA ASP A 146 0.97 3.28 -4.89
C ASP A 146 -0.01 3.24 -6.07
N GLU A 147 -0.68 2.10 -6.29
CA GLU A 147 -1.64 1.94 -7.39
C GLU A 147 -2.95 2.70 -7.15
N ILE A 148 -3.46 2.71 -5.91
CA ILE A 148 -4.61 3.55 -5.54
C ILE A 148 -4.26 5.03 -5.72
N HIS A 149 -3.07 5.44 -5.27
CA HIS A 149 -2.62 6.82 -5.41
C HIS A 149 -2.48 7.23 -6.88
N GLN A 150 -1.89 6.36 -7.71
CA GLN A 150 -1.78 6.58 -9.15
C GLN A 150 -3.14 6.66 -9.85
N ASN A 151 -4.09 5.78 -9.49
CA ASN A 151 -5.44 5.74 -10.05
C ASN A 151 -6.30 6.94 -9.61
N GLN A 152 -6.21 7.37 -8.35
CA GLN A 152 -7.05 8.43 -7.80
C GLN A 152 -6.46 9.84 -7.96
N ARG A 153 -5.14 9.96 -8.07
CA ARG A 153 -4.43 11.26 -8.15
C ARG A 153 -3.59 11.45 -9.40
N GLY A 154 -3.32 10.40 -10.18
CA GLY A 154 -2.41 10.50 -11.31
C GLY A 154 -0.94 10.64 -10.91
N LEU A 155 -0.62 10.49 -9.61
CA LEU A 155 0.71 10.67 -9.05
C LEU A 155 1.33 9.32 -8.70
N ARG A 156 2.65 9.20 -8.86
CA ARG A 156 3.37 8.02 -8.40
C ARG A 156 3.46 8.04 -6.88
N GLY A 157 2.99 6.97 -6.25
CA GLY A 157 3.13 6.79 -4.81
C GLY A 157 4.56 6.54 -4.35
N VAL A 158 4.77 6.71 -3.04
CA VAL A 158 6.08 6.59 -2.39
C VAL A 158 6.19 5.34 -1.51
N ALA A 159 5.13 4.54 -1.37
CA ALA A 159 5.05 3.45 -0.41
C ALA A 159 6.04 2.31 -0.73
N ARG A 160 6.44 2.14 -1.99
CA ARG A 160 7.48 1.17 -2.38
C ARG A 160 8.90 1.72 -2.36
N THR A 161 9.09 2.99 -2.02
CA THR A 161 10.44 3.58 -1.95
C THR A 161 11.21 3.03 -0.77
N LYS A 162 12.52 3.30 -0.75
CA LYS A 162 13.43 2.82 0.28
C LYS A 162 14.27 3.97 0.82
N LEU A 163 14.62 3.87 2.09
CA LEU A 163 15.56 4.77 2.74
C LEU A 163 16.91 4.10 2.86
N THR A 164 17.96 4.88 2.67
CA THR A 164 19.33 4.46 3.01
C THR A 164 19.82 5.29 4.17
N PHE A 165 20.39 4.64 5.17
CA PHE A 165 20.93 5.30 6.35
C PHE A 165 22.21 4.64 6.84
N VAL A 166 22.97 5.37 7.63
CA VAL A 166 24.23 4.91 8.21
C VAL A 166 24.00 4.59 9.68
N SER A 167 24.42 3.42 10.12
CA SER A 167 24.23 2.95 11.49
C SER A 167 25.42 2.14 11.98
N ASP A 168 25.72 2.27 13.26
CA ASP A 168 26.75 1.53 14.00
C ASP A 168 26.16 0.46 14.91
N ARG A 169 24.86 0.16 14.80
CA ARG A 169 24.15 -0.82 15.63
C ARG A 169 24.77 -2.23 15.66
N ASN A 170 25.55 -2.58 14.62
CA ASN A 170 26.25 -3.86 14.50
C ASN A 170 27.78 -3.74 14.70
N GLY A 171 28.29 -2.53 14.96
CA GLY A 171 29.63 -2.32 15.49
C GLY A 171 29.61 -2.45 17.01
N GLU A 172 30.75 -2.79 17.62
CA GLU A 172 30.90 -2.74 19.08
C GLU A 172 30.34 -1.42 19.61
N ARG A 173 29.52 -1.46 20.68
CA ARG A 173 29.04 -0.27 21.39
C ARG A 173 30.26 0.46 21.96
N LEU A 174 30.89 1.30 21.15
CA LEU A 174 32.00 2.12 21.60
C LEU A 174 31.43 3.21 22.49
N VAL A 175 31.78 3.16 23.78
CA VAL A 175 31.54 4.22 24.74
C VAL A 175 32.44 5.40 24.35
N GLY A 176 31.85 6.50 23.87
CA GLY A 176 32.60 7.69 23.46
C GLY A 176 31.85 8.57 22.46
N PRO A 177 32.37 9.77 22.15
CA PRO A 177 31.76 10.69 21.20
C PRO A 177 31.82 10.16 19.75
N VAL A 178 30.95 10.69 18.88
CA VAL A 178 30.67 10.14 17.53
C VAL A 178 31.91 10.07 16.62
N ASP A 179 32.83 11.00 16.84
CA ASP A 179 34.14 11.15 16.21
C ASP A 179 35.12 9.99 16.46
N ASN A 180 34.96 9.24 17.56
CA ASN A 180 35.80 8.07 17.86
C ASN A 180 35.21 6.74 17.33
N ARG A 181 34.15 6.78 16.53
CA ARG A 181 33.51 5.57 15.99
C ARG A 181 34.26 5.07 14.76
N THR A 182 34.90 3.91 14.90
CA THR A 182 35.72 3.31 13.84
C THR A 182 34.91 2.54 12.79
N ASN A 183 33.67 2.15 13.10
CA ASN A 183 32.83 1.29 12.26
C ASN A 183 31.44 1.88 12.07
N LYS A 184 31.06 2.17 10.81
CA LYS A 184 29.69 2.55 10.42
C LYS A 184 29.32 1.86 9.13
N GLU A 185 28.11 1.32 9.09
CA GLU A 185 27.66 0.50 7.97
C GLU A 185 26.40 1.11 7.36
N VAL A 186 26.25 0.90 6.06
CA VAL A 186 25.09 1.34 5.30
C VAL A 186 23.98 0.30 5.46
N TYR A 187 22.76 0.78 5.72
CA TYR A 187 21.54 -0.01 5.78
C TYR A 187 20.54 0.56 4.80
N ILE A 188 19.70 -0.32 4.26
CA ILE A 188 18.52 0.04 3.49
C ILE A 188 17.29 -0.44 4.26
N SER A 189 16.22 0.34 4.28
CA SER A 189 14.91 -0.07 4.79
C SER A 189 13.82 0.33 3.80
N ASP A 190 12.61 -0.18 3.99
CA ASP A 190 11.42 0.39 3.36
C ASP A 190 11.21 1.84 3.85
N TYR A 191 10.39 2.61 3.12
CA TYR A 191 10.19 4.03 3.40
C TYR A 191 9.67 4.32 4.82
N ASP A 192 8.90 3.37 5.36
CA ASP A 192 8.33 3.37 6.71
C ASP A 192 9.30 2.88 7.80
N GLY A 193 10.57 2.64 7.44
CA GLY A 193 11.63 2.17 8.34
C GLY A 193 11.59 0.66 8.64
N ARG A 194 10.68 -0.11 8.04
CA ARG A 194 10.61 -1.56 8.20
C ARG A 194 11.62 -2.28 7.31
N ASN A 195 11.81 -3.58 7.59
CA ASN A 195 12.74 -4.46 6.87
C ASN A 195 14.17 -3.89 6.72
N PRO A 196 14.82 -3.39 7.79
CA PRO A 196 16.18 -2.89 7.68
C PRO A 196 17.17 -4.02 7.32
N GLN A 197 17.94 -3.82 6.25
CA GLN A 197 18.96 -4.74 5.77
C GLN A 197 20.32 -4.06 5.73
N ARG A 198 21.34 -4.73 6.25
CA ARG A 198 22.72 -4.26 6.20
C ARG A 198 23.31 -4.50 4.81
N VAL A 199 23.85 -3.45 4.20
CA VAL A 199 24.46 -3.49 2.85
C VAL A 199 25.97 -3.69 2.93
N THR A 200 26.65 -2.93 3.79
CA THR A 200 28.11 -3.02 3.95
C THR A 200 28.49 -3.83 5.19
N VAL A 201 29.55 -4.63 5.09
CA VAL A 201 30.04 -5.51 6.17
C VAL A 201 31.56 -5.45 6.35
N ASN A 202 32.20 -4.44 5.76
CA ASN A 202 33.65 -4.31 5.69
C ASN A 202 34.29 -3.82 7.01
N ARG A 203 33.49 -3.47 8.02
CA ARG A 203 33.97 -2.97 9.31
C ARG A 203 34.89 -1.76 9.14
N SER A 204 34.47 -0.83 8.28
CA SER A 204 35.12 0.45 8.08
C SER A 204 34.09 1.59 8.20
N LEU A 205 34.51 2.82 7.90
CA LEU A 205 33.66 4.00 7.98
C LEU A 205 32.92 4.24 6.65
N ASN A 206 31.67 3.78 6.54
CA ASN A 206 30.80 4.06 5.40
C ASN A 206 29.77 5.13 5.80
N ILE A 207 29.88 6.36 5.27
CA ILE A 207 29.11 7.52 5.78
C ILE A 207 28.33 8.32 4.73
N THR A 208 28.60 8.15 3.43
CA THR A 208 27.98 8.94 2.36
C THR A 208 27.39 8.03 1.28
N PRO A 209 26.32 7.28 1.57
CA PRO A 209 25.64 6.49 0.56
C PRO A 209 24.93 7.40 -0.45
N SER A 210 24.88 6.97 -1.72
CA SER A 210 24.09 7.60 -2.78
C SER A 210 23.34 6.53 -3.56
N TRP A 211 22.12 6.84 -3.96
CA TRP A 211 21.37 6.04 -4.93
C TRP A 211 21.85 6.39 -6.35
N SER A 212 21.91 5.39 -7.24
CA SER A 212 22.08 5.64 -8.67
C SER A 212 20.76 6.13 -9.27
N ALA A 213 20.86 6.99 -10.29
CA ALA A 213 19.73 7.44 -11.09
C ALA A 213 19.27 6.37 -12.10
#